data_AF-A0A4Y2N2R8-F1
#
_entry.id   AF-A0A4Y2N2R8-F1
#
_cell.length_a   1.000
_cell.length_b   1.000
_cell.length_c   1.000
_cell.angle_alpha   90.00
_cell.angle_beta   90.00
_cell.angle_gamma   90.00
#
_symmetry.space_group_name_H-M   'P 1'
#
loop_
_entity.id
_entity.type
_entity.pdbx_description
1 polymer ?
#
loop_
_entity_poly.entity_id
_entity_poly.type
_entity_poly.pdbx_seq_one_letter_code
_entity_poly.pdbx_strand_id
1 'polypeptide(L)'
;MVARSQSEITRKIATAHEAHERLHFLKTLVEKGLGDLIKENVLYLRDGGRELVVVPEAMELEIIRGIHNKEHFASQKSEDY
;
A
#
# COMPACT_ATOMS: atom_id res chain seq x y z
N MET A 1 -19.97 12.46 -12.10
CA MET A 1 -19.11 11.89 -11.04
C MET A 1 -18.42 10.67 -11.62
N VAL A 2 -17.12 10.75 -11.90
CA VAL A 2 -16.33 9.56 -12.28
C VAL A 2 -15.98 8.85 -10.99
N ALA A 3 -16.59 7.70 -10.73
CA ALA A 3 -16.09 6.81 -9.69
C ALA A 3 -14.68 6.40 -10.12
N ARG A 4 -13.65 6.89 -9.41
CA ARG A 4 -12.29 6.39 -9.62
C ARG A 4 -12.34 4.89 -9.33
N SER A 5 -12.14 4.08 -10.37
CA SER A 5 -12.06 2.63 -10.20
C SER A 5 -10.85 2.35 -9.32
N GLN A 6 -11.06 1.86 -8.11
CA GLN A 6 -9.95 1.39 -7.29
C GLN A 6 -9.22 0.29 -8.04
N SER A 7 -7.89 0.42 -8.11
CA SER A 7 -7.05 -0.65 -8.64
C SER A 7 -7.26 -1.92 -7.81
N GLU A 8 -7.21 -3.08 -8.45
CA GLU A 8 -7.31 -4.38 -7.77
C GLU A 8 -6.31 -4.48 -6.60
N ILE A 9 -5.12 -3.89 -6.76
CA ILE A 9 -4.09 -3.87 -5.73
C ILE A 9 -4.50 -3.02 -4.52
N THR A 10 -5.12 -1.85 -4.76
CA THR A 10 -5.65 -0.99 -3.70
C THR A 10 -6.73 -1.72 -2.90
N ARG A 11 -7.61 -2.46 -3.57
CA ARG A 11 -8.66 -3.24 -2.91
C ARG A 11 -8.09 -4.37 -2.03
N LYS A 12 -7.06 -5.07 -2.52
CA LYS A 12 -6.35 -6.10 -1.74
C LYS A 12 -5.69 -5.52 -0.49
N ILE A 13 -5.02 -4.38 -0.63
CA ILE A 13 -4.37 -3.67 0.49
C ILE A 13 -5.40 -3.23 1.53
N ALA A 14 -6.51 -2.61 1.10
CA ALA A 14 -7.59 -2.20 1.99
C ALA A 14 -8.16 -3.37 2.79
N THR A 15 -8.40 -4.51 2.13
CA THR A 15 -8.90 -5.74 2.78
C THR A 15 -7.90 -6.28 3.80
N ALA A 16 -6.61 -6.29 3.46
CA ALA A 16 -5.57 -6.76 4.35
C ALA A 16 -5.36 -5.82 5.56
N HIS A 17 -5.58 -4.52 5.39
CA HIS A 17 -5.58 -3.57 6.51
C HIS A 17 -6.69 -3.86 7.52
N GLU A 18 -7.89 -4.23 7.06
CA GLU A 18 -9.00 -4.61 7.94
C GLU A 18 -8.73 -5.94 8.66
N ALA A 19 -8.12 -6.91 7.97
CA ALA A 19 -7.75 -8.20 8.57
C ALA A 19 -6.56 -8.09 9.55
N HIS A 20 -5.76 -7.03 9.47
CA HIS A 20 -4.55 -6.85 10.28
C HIS A 20 -4.82 -5.91 11.46
N GLU A 21 -5.03 -6.47 12.65
CA GLU A 21 -5.49 -5.75 13.85
C GLU A 21 -4.73 -4.45 14.15
N ARG A 22 -3.39 -4.46 14.02
CA ARG A 22 -2.55 -3.26 14.24
C ARG A 22 -2.79 -2.16 13.19
N LEU A 23 -2.99 -2.53 11.94
CA LEU A 23 -3.24 -1.57 10.85
C LEU A 23 -4.66 -1.02 10.93
N HIS A 24 -5.63 -1.89 11.24
CA HIS A 24 -6.99 -1.48 11.55
C HIS A 24 -7.01 -0.48 12.72
N PHE A 25 -6.33 -0.80 13.83
CA PHE A 25 -6.23 0.09 14.99
C PHE A 25 -5.57 1.43 14.64
N LEU A 26 -4.43 1.41 13.92
CA LEU A 26 -3.74 2.62 13.48
C LEU A 26 -4.66 3.48 12.60
N LYS A 27 -5.42 2.86 11.70
CA LYS A 27 -6.38 3.55 10.85
C LYS A 27 -7.48 4.23 11.67
N THR A 28 -8.06 3.55 12.65
CA THR A 28 -9.05 4.15 13.56
C THR A 28 -8.47 5.34 14.35
N LEU A 29 -7.19 5.30 14.73
CA LEU A 29 -6.52 6.43 15.39
C LEU A 29 -6.32 7.60 14.43
N VAL A 30 -5.89 7.31 13.20
CA VAL A 30 -5.66 8.30 12.14
C VAL A 30 -6.96 8.98 11.71
N GLU A 31 -8.07 8.26 11.60
CA GLU A 31 -9.40 8.85 11.30
C GLU A 31 -9.83 9.92 12.32
N LYS A 32 -9.37 9.80 13.57
CA LYS A 32 -9.76 10.70 14.67
C LYS A 32 -8.94 11.99 14.75
N GLY A 33 -7.90 12.17 13.93
CA GLY A 33 -7.06 13.39 14.01
C GLY A 33 -6.10 13.67 12.87
N LEU A 34 -5.90 12.73 11.94
CA LEU A 34 -4.97 12.80 10.81
C LEU A 34 -5.61 12.24 9.53
N GLY A 35 -6.88 12.61 9.29
CA GLY A 35 -7.70 12.03 8.23
C GLY A 35 -7.14 12.21 6.81
N ASP A 36 -6.16 13.09 6.60
CA ASP A 36 -5.47 13.27 5.32
C ASP A 36 -4.52 12.12 4.96
N LEU A 37 -4.20 11.24 5.93
CA LEU A 37 -3.39 10.04 5.74
C LEU A 37 -4.20 8.81 5.31
N ILE A 38 -5.53 8.92 5.16
CA ILE A 38 -6.38 7.82 4.69
C ILE A 38 -7.03 8.23 3.36
N LYS A 39 -6.79 7.42 2.33
CA LYS A 39 -7.46 7.56 1.03
C LYS A 39 -7.93 6.19 0.59
N GLU A 40 -9.17 6.11 0.09
CA GLU A 40 -9.71 4.85 -0.44
C GLU A 40 -9.63 3.66 0.55
N ASN A 41 -9.82 3.93 1.84
CA ASN A 41 -9.74 2.93 2.92
C ASN A 41 -8.31 2.40 3.20
N VAL A 42 -7.28 3.01 2.58
CA VAL A 42 -5.87 2.65 2.68
C VAL A 42 -5.09 3.74 3.41
N LEU A 43 -4.08 3.33 4.18
CA LEU A 43 -3.18 4.23 4.90
C LEU A 43 -2.05 4.70 3.99
N TYR A 44 -1.72 5.98 4.10
CA TYR A 44 -0.61 6.63 3.42
C TYR A 44 0.34 7.28 4.42
N LEU A 45 1.62 7.24 4.11
CA LEU A 45 2.67 7.96 4.82
C LEU A 45 3.18 9.09 3.93
N ARG A 46 3.43 10.26 4.52
CA ARG A 46 4.14 11.35 3.84
C ARG A 46 5.62 11.29 4.21
N ASP A 47 6.46 11.13 3.20
CA ASP A 47 7.92 11.17 3.35
C ASP A 47 8.52 12.08 2.26
N GLY A 48 9.24 13.12 2.66
CA GLY A 48 9.93 14.03 1.74
C GLY A 48 9.04 14.66 0.65
N GLY A 49 7.75 14.90 0.93
CA GLY A 49 6.78 15.41 -0.05
C GLY A 49 6.18 14.35 -0.98
N ARG A 50 6.52 13.07 -0.80
CA ARG A 50 5.92 11.92 -1.49
C ARG A 50 4.87 11.26 -0.60
N GLU A 51 3.84 10.71 -1.23
CA GLU A 51 2.85 9.88 -0.56
C GLU A 51 3.17 8.40 -0.83
N LEU A 52 3.47 7.66 0.23
CA LEU A 52 3.77 6.23 0.19
C LEU A 52 2.57 5.45 0.70
N VAL A 53 2.21 4.37 0.03
CA VAL A 53 1.15 3.47 0.50
C VAL A 53 1.71 2.57 1.59
N VAL A 54 1.00 2.45 2.71
CA VAL A 54 1.32 1.48 3.75
C VAL A 54 0.80 0.12 3.29
N VAL A 55 1.65 -0.90 3.37
CA VAL A 55 1.34 -2.27 2.97
C VAL A 55 1.71 -3.23 4.09
N PRO A 56 0.89 -4.26 4.36
CA PRO A 56 1.25 -5.31 5.29
C PRO A 56 2.50 -6.05 4.80
N GLU A 57 3.42 -6.37 5.72
CA GLU A 57 4.68 -7.06 5.41
C GLU A 57 4.45 -8.36 4.63
N ALA A 58 3.42 -9.15 5.00
CA ALA A 58 3.07 -10.38 4.31
C ALA A 58 2.69 -10.19 2.82
N MET A 59 2.29 -8.98 2.41
CA MET A 59 1.93 -8.66 1.03
C MET A 59 3.08 -8.05 0.21
N GLU A 60 4.18 -7.63 0.85
CA GLU A 60 5.26 -6.91 0.18
C GLU A 60 5.82 -7.71 -1.01
N LEU A 61 6.09 -8.99 -0.81
CA LEU A 61 6.58 -9.88 -1.87
C LEU A 61 5.57 -10.12 -3.00
N GLU A 62 4.27 -10.12 -2.73
CA GLU A 62 3.23 -10.23 -3.77
C GLU A 62 3.23 -8.96 -4.63
N ILE A 63 3.34 -7.79 -4.00
CA ILE A 63 3.33 -6.49 -4.69
C ILE A 63 4.58 -6.33 -5.53
N ILE A 64 5.76 -6.59 -4.97
CA ILE A 64 7.04 -6.53 -5.69
C ILE A 64 7.00 -7.47 -6.90
N ARG A 65 6.57 -8.72 -6.70
CA ARG A 65 6.48 -9.72 -7.78
C ARG A 65 5.45 -9.33 -8.83
N GLY A 66 4.31 -8.78 -8.41
CA GLY A 66 3.26 -8.30 -9.30
C GLY A 66 3.73 -7.16 -10.21
N ILE A 67 4.54 -6.25 -9.69
CA ILE A 67 5.16 -5.15 -10.46
C ILE A 67 6.21 -5.71 -11.41
N HIS A 68 7.13 -6.55 -10.93
CA HIS A 68 8.17 -7.16 -11.77
C HIS A 68 7.58 -7.97 -12.93
N ASN A 69 6.49 -8.69 -12.69
CA ASN A 69 5.82 -9.50 -13.72
C ASN A 69 4.99 -8.67 -14.70
N LYS A 70 4.44 -7.52 -14.28
CA LYS A 70 3.67 -6.62 -15.16
C LYS A 70 4.55 -5.70 -16.00
N GLU A 71 5.69 -5.28 -15.49
CA GLU A 71 6.59 -4.36 -16.19
C GLU A 71 7.82 -5.04 -16.80
N HIS A 72 7.97 -6.37 -16.67
CA HIS A 72 9.11 -7.10 -17.23
C HIS A 72 10.47 -6.50 -16.84
N PHE A 73 10.55 -5.87 -15.65
CA PHE A 73 11.82 -5.49 -15.07
C PHE A 73 12.50 -6.80 -14.65
N ALA A 74 13.35 -7.32 -15.52
CA ALA A 74 14.28 -8.36 -15.17
C ALA A 74 15.01 -7.89 -13.91
N SER A 75 14.87 -8.66 -12.83
CA SER A 75 15.62 -8.51 -11.60
C SER A 75 17.10 -8.44 -11.97
N GLN A 76 17.66 -7.24 -12.09
CA GLN A 76 19.10 -7.05 -12.19
C GLN A 76 19.65 -7.26 -10.77
N LYS A 77 19.66 -8.52 -10.35
CA LYS A 77 20.37 -9.00 -9.18
C LYS A 77 21.78 -9.35 -9.63
N SER A 78 22.75 -8.59 -9.14
CA SER A 78 23.71 -9.10 -8.15
C SER A 78 24.69 -7.98 -7.84
N GLU A 79 24.89 -7.75 -6.54
CA GLU A 79 26.08 -7.05 -6.03
C GLU A 79 27.33 -7.61 -6.71
N ASP A 80 28.09 -6.73 -7.37
CA ASP A 80 29.50 -6.97 -7.67
C ASP A 80 30.25 -7.06 -6.33
N TYR A 81 30.87 -8.22 -6.08
CA TYR A 81 31.89 -8.40 -5.03
C TYR A 81 33.24 -7.89 -5.50
#